data_AF-A0A7W1GGK8-F1
#
_entry.id   AF-A0A7W1GGK8-F1
#
_cell.length_a   1.000
_cell.length_b   1.000
_cell.length_c   1.000
_cell.angle_alpha   90.00
_cell.angle_beta   90.00
_cell.angle_gamma   90.00
#
_symmetry.space_group_name_H-M   'P 1'
#
loop_
_entity.id
_entity.type
_entity.pdbx_description
1 polymer ?
#
loop_
_entity_poly.entity_id
_entity_poly.type
_entity_poly.pdbx_seq_one_letter_code
_entity_poly.pdbx_strand_id
1 'polypeptide(L)' 'MKRHYVDPISVSAAFAHLGEKEQALAWLQKAFDARAEGLVYIKIDPAFDDLRSDTRFQDLLRRVGLPQ' A
#
# COMPACT_ATOMS: atom_id res chain seq x y z
N MET A 1 5.52 -12.10 -25.77
CA MET A 1 5.20 -12.16 -24.33
C MET A 1 4.56 -10.84 -23.92
N LYS A 2 3.30 -10.85 -23.46
CA LYS A 2 2.72 -9.69 -22.74
C LYS A 2 3.15 -9.83 -21.28
N ARG A 3 3.90 -8.87 -20.75
CA ARG A 3 4.10 -8.75 -19.30
C ARG A 3 2.77 -8.33 -18.72
N HIS A 4 2.12 -9.20 -17.96
CA HIS A 4 0.99 -8.79 -17.14
C HIS A 4 1.56 -7.89 -16.05
N TYR A 5 1.31 -6.58 -16.17
CA TYR A 5 1.59 -5.65 -15.09
C TYR A 5 0.70 -6.05 -13.92
N VAL A 6 1.33 -6.39 -12.80
CA VAL A 6 0.62 -6.64 -11.55
C VAL A 6 0.69 -5.34 -10.78
N ASP A 7 -0.48 -4.76 -10.49
CA ASP A 7 -0.60 -3.57 -9.67
C ASP A 7 -0.07 -3.85 -8.26
N PRO A 8 1.01 -3.16 -7.81
CA PRO A 8 1.57 -3.32 -6.48
C PRO A 8 0.57 -3.08 -5.35
N ILE A 9 -0.45 -2.23 -5.56
CA ILE A 9 -1.48 -1.93 -4.57
C ILE A 9 -2.37 -3.15 -4.35
N SER A 10 -2.79 -3.82 -5.41
CA SER A 10 -3.59 -5.05 -5.34
C SER A 10 -2.85 -6.17 -4.58
N VAL A 11 -1.53 -6.30 -4.79
CA VAL A 11 -0.72 -7.29 -4.04
C VAL A 11 -0.59 -6.90 -2.57
N SER A 12 -0.37 -5.62 -2.28
CA SER A 12 -0.32 -5.13 -0.90
C SER A 12 -1.63 -5.38 -0.15
N ALA A 13 -2.77 -5.06 -0.77
CA ALA A 13 -4.09 -5.29 -0.20
C ALA A 13 -4.34 -6.77 0.11
N ALA A 14 -3.89 -7.68 -0.75
CA ALA A 14 -3.99 -9.12 -0.50
C ALA A 14 -3.21 -9.55 0.74
N PHE A 15 -1.97 -9.08 0.92
CA PHE A 15 -1.20 -9.36 2.14
C PHE A 15 -1.83 -8.71 3.39
N ALA A 16 -2.36 -7.50 3.26
CA ALA A 16 -3.01 -6.81 4.37
C ALA A 16 -4.25 -7.58 4.86
N HIS A 17 -5.07 -8.12 3.95
CA HIS A 17 -6.21 -8.98 4.29
C HIS A 17 -5.81 -10.29 4.99
N LEU A 18 -4.61 -10.81 4.72
CA LEU A 18 -4.07 -11.99 5.38
C LEU A 18 -3.42 -11.69 6.74
N GLY A 19 -3.40 -10.42 7.17
CA GLY A 19 -2.69 -9.98 8.38
C GLY A 19 -1.16 -9.98 8.24
N GLU A 20 -0.65 -10.19 7.03
CA GLU A 20 0.78 -10.26 6.69
C GLU A 20 1.36 -8.84 6.54
N LYS A 21 1.45 -8.12 7.66
CA LYS A 21 1.74 -6.66 7.69
C LYS A 21 3.07 -6.29 7.04
N GLU A 22 4.13 -7.07 7.27
CA GLU A 22 5.46 -6.79 6.71
C GLU A 22 5.45 -6.84 5.18
N GLN A 23 4.80 -7.84 4.60
CA GLN A 23 4.66 -8.00 3.15
C GLN A 23 3.76 -6.91 2.57
N ALA A 24 2.66 -6.57 3.25
CA ALA A 24 1.78 -5.49 2.82
C ALA A 24 2.54 -4.15 2.73
N LEU A 25 3.29 -3.79 3.77
CA LEU A 25 4.11 -2.58 3.82
C LEU A 25 5.25 -2.60 2.77
N ALA A 26 5.90 -3.75 2.57
CA ALA A 26 6.92 -3.89 1.53
C ALA A 26 6.35 -3.64 0.13
N TRP A 27 5.13 -4.12 -0.14
CA TRP A 27 4.45 -3.85 -1.41
C TRP A 27 3.95 -2.42 -1.54
N LEU A 28 3.54 -1.77 -0.45
CA LEU A 28 3.23 -0.33 -0.48
C LEU A 28 4.46 0.52 -0.79
N GLN A 29 5.63 0.17 -0.26
CA GLN A 29 6.87 0.87 -0.61
C GLN A 29 7.22 0.66 -2.09
N LYS A 30 7.04 -0.55 -2.64
CA LYS A 30 7.20 -0.79 -4.08
C LYS A 30 6.21 0.04 -4.91
N ALA A 31 4.96 0.14 -4.46
CA ALA A 31 3.95 0.98 -5.09
C ALA A 31 4.41 2.45 -5.11
N PHE A 32 4.94 2.94 -3.99
CA PHE A 32 5.51 4.28 -3.88
C PHE A 32 6.64 4.53 -4.85
N ASP A 33 7.63 3.64 -4.89
CA ASP A 33 8.81 3.77 -5.78
C ASP A 33 8.39 3.73 -7.26
N ALA A 34 7.36 2.94 -7.58
CA ALA A 34 6.79 2.84 -8.92
C ALA A 34 5.80 3.96 -9.27
N ARG A 35 5.51 4.89 -8.33
CA ARG A 35 4.47 5.92 -8.46
C ARG A 35 3.11 5.35 -8.90
N ALA A 36 2.72 4.23 -8.31
CA ALA A 36 1.48 3.55 -8.64
C ALA A 36 0.26 4.44 -8.35
N GLU A 37 -0.66 4.54 -9.30
CA GLU A 37 -1.83 5.42 -9.22
C GLU A 37 -2.72 5.09 -8.01
N GLY A 38 -2.81 3.81 -7.62
CA GLY A 38 -3.65 3.38 -6.50
C GLY A 38 -3.21 3.87 -5.11
N LEU A 39 -2.01 4.45 -4.97
CA LEU A 39 -1.54 5.01 -3.69
C LEU A 39 -2.47 6.08 -3.13
N VAL A 40 -3.21 6.80 -3.97
CA VAL A 40 -4.13 7.86 -3.52
C VAL A 40 -5.30 7.32 -2.71
N TYR A 41 -5.60 6.02 -2.80
CA TYR A 41 -6.75 5.39 -2.13
C TYR A 41 -6.38 4.70 -0.81
N ILE A 42 -5.09 4.48 -0.52
CA ILE A 42 -4.66 3.64 0.61
C ILE A 42 -5.11 4.20 1.97
N LYS A 43 -5.37 5.51 2.07
CA LYS A 43 -5.91 6.13 3.30
C LYS A 43 -7.32 5.61 3.63
N ILE A 44 -8.16 5.39 2.61
CA ILE A 44 -9.59 5.09 2.74
C ILE A 44 -9.95 3.64 2.46
N ASP A 45 -9.05 2.87 1.86
CA ASP A 45 -9.28 1.46 1.54
C ASP A 45 -9.31 0.62 2.84
N PRO A 46 -10.41 -0.13 3.10
CA PRO A 46 -10.54 -1.01 4.26
C PRO A 46 -9.47 -2.08 4.39
N ALA A 47 -8.83 -2.48 3.28
CA ALA A 47 -7.75 -3.46 3.27
C ALA A 47 -6.60 -3.07 4.23
N PHE A 48 -6.39 -1.77 4.45
CA PHE A 48 -5.28 -1.24 5.22
C PHE A 48 -5.66 -0.81 6.64
N ASP A 49 -6.88 -1.12 7.12
CA ASP A 49 -7.35 -0.77 8.46
C ASP A 49 -6.34 -1.16 9.55
N ASP A 50 -5.82 -2.39 9.49
CA ASP A 50 -4.85 -2.94 10.43
C ASP A 50 -3.45 -2.31 10.34
N LEU A 51 -3.17 -1.57 9.26
CA LEU A 51 -1.91 -0.85 9.06
C LEU A 51 -1.99 0.62 9.50
N ARG A 52 -3.19 1.18 9.71
CA ARG A 52 -3.35 2.62 10.03
C ARG A 52 -2.64 3.05 11.33
N SER A 53 -2.46 2.13 12.27
CA SER A 53 -1.71 2.37 13.51
C SER A 53 -0.20 2.18 13.36
N ASP A 54 0.28 1.60 12.26
CA ASP A 54 1.71 1.40 12.00
C ASP A 54 2.37 2.72 11.58
N THR A 55 3.43 3.11 12.29
CA THR A 55 4.17 4.35 12.03
C THR A 55 4.75 4.42 10.61
N ARG A 56 5.09 3.28 10.00
CA ARG A 56 5.61 3.18 8.63
C ARG A 56 4.53 3.46 7.60
N PHE A 57 3.29 3.02 7.87
CA PHE A 57 2.14 3.33 7.02
C PHE A 57 1.80 4.83 7.09
N GLN A 58 1.81 5.40 8.29
CA GLN A 58 1.60 6.84 8.50
C GLN A 58 2.67 7.68 7.81
N ASP A 59 3.93 7.23 7.81
CA ASP A 59 5.00 7.89 7.07
C ASP A 59 4.78 7.86 5.56
N LEU A 60 4.38 6.71 5.04
CA LEU A 60 4.04 6.58 3.63
C LEU A 60 2.90 7.53 3.23
N LEU A 61 1.83 7.63 4.02
CA LEU A 61 0.73 8.56 3.76
C LEU A 61 1.23 10.00 3.63
N ARG A 62 2.13 10.44 4.53
CA ARG A 62 2.73 11.78 4.45
C ARG A 62 3.53 11.97 3.16
N ARG A 63 4.35 10.98 2.78
CA ARG A 63 5.18 11.01 1.57
C ARG A 63 4.34 11.02 0.27
N VAL A 64 3.16 10.40 0.30
CA VAL A 64 2.18 10.43 -0.80
C VAL A 64 1.40 11.76 -0.83
N GLY A 65 1.40 12.54 0.25
CA GLY A 65 0.63 13.78 0.36
C GLY A 65 -0.79 13.58 0.88
N LEU A 66 -1.05 12.50 1.63
CA LEU A 66 -2.33 12.17 2.26
C LEU A 66 -2.24 12.37 3.79
N PRO A 67 -2.10 13.62 4.30
CA PRO A 67 -2.02 13.85 5.74
C PRO A 67 -3.30 13.39 6.45
N GLN A 68 -3.19 13.08 7.75
CA GLN A 68 -4.32 12.65 8.59
C GLN A 68 -5.45 13.67 8.55
#